data_AF-A0A1Q3JTH5-F1
#
_entry.id   AF-A0A1Q3JTH5-F1
#
_cell.length_a   1.000
_cell.length_b   1.000
_cell.length_c   1.000
_cell.angle_alpha   90.00
_cell.angle_beta   90.00
_cell.angle_gamma   90.00
#
_symmetry.space_group_name_H-M   'P 1'
#
loop_
_entity.id
_entity.type
_entity.pdbx_description
1 polymer ?
#
loop_
_entity_poly.entity_id
_entity_poly.type
_entity_poly.pdbx_seq_one_letter_code
_entity_poly.pdbx_strand_id
1 'polypeptide(L)'
;MLNNAVGGVNPNAVEWMHRVYGGRGKVVWLPTFESDKHVKTFGKPDAKGLTVAPNGQVSPAMEEILKIIARENLVLATGHVHPEEILAVVKKGKELGVRNMIITHALTNVPGLTMAQAKEVTSNGAMIEICFLQFQAGPNAPLAFLTHWTQINARHVAQAVKEFGAGSVVVSTDLGQSANITHPDGIEVAIAAMKKEGISDGDIDTMMRKNPAKLLGIDG
;
A
#
# COMPACT_ATOMS: atom_id res chain seq x y z
N MET A 1 -0.67 12.09 2.92
CA MET A 1 -1.15 11.62 1.59
C MET A 1 -1.07 12.78 0.61
N LEU A 2 -0.45 12.55 -0.55
CA LEU A 2 -0.11 13.56 -1.55
C LEU A 2 -1.27 13.85 -2.51
N ASN A 3 -2.43 14.16 -1.94
CA ASN A 3 -3.64 14.60 -2.64
C ASN A 3 -3.61 16.13 -2.85
N ASN A 4 -4.57 16.69 -3.61
CA ASN A 4 -4.65 18.12 -3.92
C ASN A 4 -4.74 19.00 -2.66
N ALA A 5 -5.30 18.49 -1.57
CA ALA A 5 -5.36 19.19 -0.27
C ALA A 5 -3.98 19.60 0.27
N VAL A 6 -2.90 18.95 -0.17
CA VAL A 6 -1.50 19.31 0.17
C VAL A 6 -0.69 19.74 -1.06
N GLY A 7 -1.35 20.09 -2.17
CA GLY A 7 -0.72 20.48 -3.43
C GLY A 7 -0.34 19.31 -4.36
N GLY A 8 -0.91 18.11 -4.15
CA GLY A 8 -0.65 16.94 -4.99
C GLY A 8 0.72 16.32 -4.73
N VAL A 9 1.43 15.92 -5.81
CA VAL A 9 2.79 15.36 -5.77
C VAL A 9 3.79 16.47 -5.39
N ASN A 10 3.79 16.84 -4.11
CA ASN A 10 4.44 18.04 -3.59
C ASN A 10 5.65 17.69 -2.69
N PRO A 11 6.89 17.92 -3.16
CA PRO A 11 8.11 17.70 -2.38
C PRO A 11 8.19 18.53 -1.10
N ASN A 12 7.68 19.77 -1.13
CA ASN A 12 7.71 20.65 0.04
C ASN A 12 6.84 20.12 1.18
N ALA A 13 5.68 19.52 0.85
CA ALA A 13 4.83 18.89 1.86
C ALA A 13 5.57 17.73 2.57
N VAL A 14 6.35 16.95 1.82
CA VAL A 14 7.16 15.86 2.38
C VAL A 14 8.32 16.39 3.22
N GLU A 15 9.01 17.43 2.73
CA GLU A 15 10.12 18.09 3.44
C GLU A 15 9.70 18.66 4.80
N TRP A 16 8.49 19.21 4.91
CA TRP A 16 7.98 19.68 6.19
C TRP A 16 7.38 18.57 7.06
N MET A 17 6.79 17.54 6.45
CA MET A 17 6.18 16.43 7.17
C MET A 17 7.20 15.66 8.02
N HIS A 18 8.40 15.37 7.49
CA HIS A 18 9.41 14.61 8.25
C HIS A 18 9.96 15.38 9.46
N ARG A 19 9.89 16.73 9.41
CA ARG A 19 10.35 17.64 10.47
C ARG A 19 9.38 17.75 11.66
N VAL A 20 8.20 17.14 11.58
CA VAL A 20 7.23 17.14 12.68
C VAL A 20 7.90 16.61 13.96
N TYR A 21 7.77 17.38 15.04
CA TYR A 21 8.44 17.11 16.31
C TYR A 21 8.26 15.66 16.78
N GLY A 22 9.39 15.08 17.22
CA GLY A 22 9.47 13.69 17.65
C GLY A 22 9.60 12.69 16.50
N GLY A 23 9.90 13.14 15.27
CA GLY A 23 10.10 12.27 14.11
C GLY A 23 8.84 11.48 13.74
N ARG A 24 7.66 12.03 14.04
CA ARG A 24 6.36 11.35 13.88
C ARG A 24 5.92 11.26 12.41
N GLY A 25 6.45 12.12 11.57
CA GLY A 25 6.26 12.06 10.13
C GLY A 25 7.09 10.95 9.50
N LYS A 26 6.52 9.76 9.33
CA LYS A 26 7.23 8.57 8.83
C LYS A 26 6.77 8.03 7.49
N VAL A 27 5.51 8.23 7.12
CA VAL A 27 4.92 7.60 5.94
C VAL A 27 4.52 8.64 4.91
N VAL A 28 5.11 8.55 3.72
CA VAL A 28 4.73 9.34 2.55
C VAL A 28 3.78 8.52 1.70
N TRP A 29 2.49 8.83 1.81
CA TRP A 29 1.47 8.24 0.95
C TRP A 29 1.36 9.02 -0.36
N LEU A 30 1.52 8.34 -1.50
CA LEU A 30 1.21 8.87 -2.83
C LEU A 30 -0.30 9.15 -2.99
N PRO A 31 -0.76 9.73 -4.11
CA PRO A 31 -2.18 9.99 -4.33
C PRO A 31 -3.05 8.74 -4.16
N THR A 32 -4.22 8.92 -3.54
CA THR A 32 -5.19 7.84 -3.29
C THR A 32 -6.52 8.15 -3.97
N PHE A 33 -7.41 8.90 -3.32
CA PHE A 33 -8.73 9.23 -3.88
C PHE A 33 -8.67 10.14 -5.11
N GLU A 34 -7.61 10.94 -5.24
CA GLU A 34 -7.41 11.84 -6.38
C GLU A 34 -6.35 11.33 -7.36
N SER A 35 -5.87 10.10 -7.20
CA SER A 35 -5.01 9.46 -8.21
C SER A 35 -5.78 9.23 -9.51
N ASP A 36 -5.07 9.28 -10.64
CA ASP A 36 -5.66 9.06 -11.96
C ASP A 36 -6.38 7.70 -12.08
N LYS A 37 -5.76 6.63 -11.56
CA LYS A 37 -6.37 5.30 -11.51
C LYS A 37 -7.66 5.29 -10.70
N HIS A 38 -7.71 5.91 -9.52
CA HIS A 38 -8.90 5.91 -8.68
C HIS A 38 -10.06 6.68 -9.31
N VAL A 39 -9.82 7.90 -9.78
CA VAL A 39 -10.89 8.75 -10.36
C VAL A 39 -11.42 8.18 -11.67
N LYS A 40 -10.60 7.46 -12.44
CA LYS A 40 -11.07 6.74 -13.65
C LYS A 40 -11.86 5.48 -13.33
N THR A 41 -11.50 4.77 -12.27
CA THR A 41 -12.15 3.51 -11.88
C THR A 41 -13.52 3.76 -11.24
N PHE A 42 -13.61 4.73 -10.33
CA PHE A 42 -14.82 5.00 -9.55
C PHE A 42 -15.57 6.26 -9.97
N GLY A 43 -14.97 7.09 -10.83
CA GLY A 43 -15.59 8.29 -11.40
C GLY A 43 -15.91 8.11 -12.88
N LYS A 44 -15.22 8.86 -13.75
CA LYS A 44 -15.43 8.83 -15.21
C LYS A 44 -14.16 8.38 -15.94
N PRO A 45 -14.25 7.60 -17.03
CA PRO A 45 -13.07 7.14 -17.78
C PRO A 45 -12.17 8.27 -18.32
N ASP A 46 -12.73 9.44 -18.59
CA ASP A 46 -12.04 10.64 -19.09
C ASP A 46 -11.60 11.61 -17.99
N ALA A 47 -11.87 11.28 -16.71
CA ALA A 47 -11.38 12.06 -15.58
C ALA A 47 -9.85 12.10 -15.58
N LYS A 48 -9.28 13.22 -15.12
CA LYS A 48 -7.85 13.41 -14.96
C LYS A 48 -7.52 13.47 -13.48
N GLY A 49 -6.74 12.53 -13.00
CA GLY A 49 -6.22 12.55 -11.62
C GLY A 49 -4.73 12.81 -11.57
N LEU A 50 -4.20 12.75 -10.36
CA LEU A 50 -2.77 12.89 -10.08
C LEU A 50 -2.02 11.66 -10.58
N THR A 51 -0.88 11.90 -11.24
CA THR A 51 0.07 10.88 -11.67
C THR A 51 1.45 11.20 -11.08
N VAL A 52 2.22 10.17 -10.78
CA VAL A 52 3.56 10.24 -10.20
C VAL A 52 4.63 9.82 -11.21
N ALA A 53 4.26 8.95 -12.16
CA ALA A 53 5.15 8.46 -13.20
C ALA A 53 4.44 8.36 -14.57
N PRO A 54 3.98 9.49 -15.15
CA PRO A 54 3.29 9.48 -16.43
C PRO A 54 4.13 8.81 -17.52
N ASN A 55 3.52 7.95 -18.33
CA ASN A 55 4.19 7.15 -19.36
C ASN A 55 5.33 6.27 -18.83
N GLY A 56 5.24 5.82 -17.57
CA GLY A 56 6.24 4.96 -16.94
C GLY A 56 7.53 5.68 -16.53
N GLN A 57 7.57 7.02 -16.60
CA GLN A 57 8.72 7.82 -16.20
C GLN A 57 8.40 8.61 -14.94
N VAL A 58 9.16 8.36 -13.88
CA VAL A 58 9.03 9.10 -12.61
C VAL A 58 9.18 10.59 -12.86
N SER A 59 8.15 11.36 -12.48
CA SER A 59 8.15 12.82 -12.65
C SER A 59 9.26 13.50 -11.82
N PRO A 60 9.72 14.70 -12.19
CA PRO A 60 10.74 15.42 -11.42
C PRO A 60 10.35 15.61 -9.95
N ALA A 61 9.10 15.99 -9.68
CA ALA A 61 8.58 16.15 -8.33
C ALA A 61 8.58 14.82 -7.55
N MET A 62 8.18 13.71 -8.18
CA MET A 62 8.24 12.41 -7.55
C MET A 62 9.69 11.96 -7.29
N GLU A 63 10.63 12.25 -8.19
CA GLU A 63 12.05 11.97 -7.97
C GLU A 63 12.60 12.74 -6.75
N GLU A 64 12.25 14.02 -6.58
CA GLU A 64 12.60 14.80 -5.39
C GLU A 64 12.03 14.19 -4.11
N ILE A 65 10.77 13.73 -4.14
CA ILE A 65 10.15 13.03 -3.02
C ILE A 65 10.90 11.74 -2.67
N LEU A 66 11.27 10.93 -3.66
CA LEU A 66 12.06 9.71 -3.43
C LEU A 66 13.42 10.02 -2.80
N LYS A 67 14.08 11.11 -3.23
CA LYS A 67 15.35 11.56 -2.61
C LYS A 67 15.16 11.94 -1.14
N ILE A 68 14.08 12.65 -0.80
CA ILE A 68 13.76 12.97 0.61
C ILE A 68 13.49 11.69 1.41
N ILE A 69 12.70 10.77 0.87
CA ILE A 69 12.38 9.49 1.52
C ILE A 69 13.67 8.68 1.79
N ALA A 70 14.57 8.60 0.82
CA ALA A 70 15.84 7.90 0.98
C ALA A 70 16.75 8.57 2.01
N ARG A 71 16.86 9.90 1.97
CA ARG A 71 17.69 10.71 2.87
C ARG A 71 17.25 10.57 4.33
N GLU A 72 15.93 10.63 4.58
CA GLU A 72 15.36 10.66 5.93
C GLU A 72 14.87 9.28 6.42
N ASN A 73 15.12 8.22 5.65
CA ASN A 73 14.69 6.85 5.95
C ASN A 73 13.18 6.74 6.23
N LEU A 74 12.37 7.35 5.36
CA LEU A 74 10.90 7.32 5.45
C LEU A 74 10.34 6.08 4.76
N VAL A 75 9.04 5.84 4.96
CA VAL A 75 8.27 4.80 4.27
C VAL A 75 7.53 5.40 3.07
N LEU A 76 7.73 4.84 1.89
CA LEU A 76 6.92 5.11 0.71
C LEU A 76 5.70 4.18 0.70
N ALA A 77 4.49 4.75 0.70
CA ALA A 77 3.24 4.02 0.50
C ALA A 77 2.58 4.46 -0.81
N THR A 78 2.27 3.51 -1.71
CA THR A 78 1.92 3.83 -3.10
C THR A 78 0.52 4.38 -3.33
N GLY A 79 -0.38 4.29 -2.34
CA GLY A 79 -1.76 4.70 -2.54
C GLY A 79 -2.39 3.98 -3.73
N HIS A 80 -3.11 4.73 -4.55
CA HIS A 80 -3.95 4.17 -5.62
C HIS A 80 -3.39 4.41 -7.02
N VAL A 81 -2.16 4.89 -7.18
CA VAL A 81 -1.59 5.19 -8.51
C VAL A 81 -1.56 3.94 -9.41
N HIS A 82 -1.43 4.12 -10.73
CA HIS A 82 -1.53 2.97 -11.65
C HIS A 82 -0.45 1.91 -11.38
N PRO A 83 -0.70 0.62 -11.68
CA PRO A 83 0.31 -0.43 -11.53
C PRO A 83 1.63 -0.13 -12.24
N GLU A 84 1.58 0.44 -13.44
CA GLU A 84 2.77 0.83 -14.20
C GLU A 84 3.56 1.97 -13.53
N GLU A 85 2.85 2.88 -12.86
CA GLU A 85 3.50 3.93 -12.07
C GLU A 85 4.16 3.35 -10.83
N ILE A 86 3.51 2.37 -10.18
CA ILE A 86 4.07 1.64 -9.03
C ILE A 86 5.38 0.96 -9.42
N LEU A 87 5.41 0.23 -10.54
CA LEU A 87 6.62 -0.43 -11.03
C LEU A 87 7.77 0.56 -11.27
N ALA A 88 7.48 1.67 -11.95
CA ALA A 88 8.46 2.72 -12.22
C ALA A 88 8.99 3.37 -10.94
N VAL A 89 8.08 3.71 -10.00
CA VAL A 89 8.43 4.34 -8.72
C VAL A 89 9.23 3.40 -7.83
N VAL A 90 8.86 2.12 -7.73
CA VAL A 90 9.60 1.14 -6.91
C VAL A 90 11.01 0.94 -7.45
N LYS A 91 11.15 0.78 -8.77
CA LYS A 91 12.47 0.65 -9.43
C LYS A 91 13.34 1.88 -9.16
N LYS A 92 12.82 3.08 -9.42
CA LYS A 92 13.56 4.33 -9.19
C LYS A 92 13.84 4.58 -7.71
N GLY A 93 12.91 4.23 -6.83
CA GLY A 93 13.08 4.33 -5.38
C GLY A 93 14.26 3.49 -4.91
N LYS A 94 14.34 2.23 -5.35
CA LYS A 94 15.50 1.35 -5.10
C LYS A 94 16.80 1.95 -5.62
N GLU A 95 16.82 2.46 -6.85
CA GLU A 95 18.00 3.12 -7.45
C GLU A 95 18.49 4.33 -6.62
N LEU A 96 17.55 5.08 -6.03
CA LEU A 96 17.84 6.24 -5.18
C LEU A 96 18.11 5.89 -3.70
N GLY A 97 18.04 4.60 -3.34
CA GLY A 97 18.33 4.14 -1.98
C GLY A 97 17.14 4.19 -1.01
N VAL A 98 15.90 4.26 -1.50
CA VAL A 98 14.70 4.08 -0.66
C VAL A 98 14.67 2.65 -0.14
N ARG A 99 14.65 2.50 1.20
CA ARG A 99 14.73 1.20 1.87
C ARG A 99 13.38 0.63 2.29
N ASN A 100 12.39 1.50 2.51
CA ASN A 100 11.08 1.13 3.07
C ASN A 100 9.99 1.49 2.07
N MET A 101 9.48 0.49 1.36
CA MET A 101 8.41 0.66 0.35
C MET A 101 7.31 -0.34 0.64
N ILE A 102 6.07 0.15 0.69
CA ILE A 102 4.87 -0.67 0.84
C ILE A 102 3.89 -0.33 -0.28
N ILE A 103 3.39 -1.37 -0.94
CA ILE A 103 2.40 -1.24 -2.00
C ILE A 103 1.03 -1.35 -1.37
N THR A 104 0.36 -0.21 -1.27
CA THR A 104 -0.91 -0.06 -0.57
C THR A 104 -1.98 -0.97 -1.18
N HIS A 105 -2.54 -1.86 -0.36
CA HIS A 105 -3.56 -2.87 -0.72
C HIS A 105 -3.46 -3.40 -2.17
N ALA A 106 -2.28 -3.91 -2.53
CA ALA A 106 -1.82 -3.97 -3.92
C ALA A 106 -2.71 -4.76 -4.89
N LEU A 107 -3.33 -5.83 -4.41
CA LEU A 107 -4.01 -6.83 -5.24
C LEU A 107 -5.50 -6.54 -5.49
N THR A 108 -6.09 -5.54 -4.83
CA THR A 108 -7.48 -5.13 -5.13
C THR A 108 -7.54 -4.40 -6.48
N ASN A 109 -8.72 -4.11 -7.02
CA ASN A 109 -8.88 -3.48 -8.35
C ASN A 109 -8.23 -2.09 -8.49
N VAL A 110 -7.95 -1.42 -7.37
CA VAL A 110 -7.17 -0.18 -7.29
C VAL A 110 -6.13 -0.31 -6.15
N PRO A 111 -4.83 -0.44 -6.44
CA PRO A 111 -4.19 -0.14 -7.72
C PRO A 111 -4.34 -1.23 -8.80
N GLY A 112 -4.60 -2.50 -8.44
CA GLY A 112 -4.84 -3.56 -9.43
C GLY A 112 -3.57 -4.25 -9.91
N LEU A 113 -2.58 -4.45 -9.04
CA LEU A 113 -1.41 -5.26 -9.42
C LEU A 113 -1.83 -6.70 -9.65
N THR A 114 -1.32 -7.28 -10.72
CA THR A 114 -1.32 -8.74 -10.90
C THR A 114 -0.32 -9.38 -9.91
N MET A 115 -0.49 -10.68 -9.64
CA MET A 115 0.46 -11.40 -8.78
C MET A 115 1.89 -11.38 -9.35
N ALA A 116 2.04 -11.40 -10.68
CA ALA A 116 3.33 -11.27 -11.34
C ALA A 116 3.99 -9.91 -11.08
N GLN A 117 3.23 -8.82 -11.19
CA GLN A 117 3.72 -7.48 -10.84
C GLN A 117 4.02 -7.34 -9.35
N ALA A 118 3.21 -7.95 -8.48
CA ALA A 118 3.46 -8.00 -7.04
C ALA A 118 4.80 -8.72 -6.72
N LYS A 119 5.10 -9.81 -7.43
CA LYS A 119 6.39 -10.49 -7.34
C LYS A 119 7.56 -9.64 -7.84
N GLU A 120 7.35 -8.84 -8.89
CA GLU A 120 8.37 -7.93 -9.41
C GLU A 120 8.72 -6.81 -8.44
N VAL A 121 7.73 -6.14 -7.85
CA VAL A 121 7.97 -5.06 -6.87
C VAL A 121 8.59 -5.58 -5.58
N THR A 122 8.21 -6.78 -5.13
CA THR A 122 8.83 -7.43 -3.96
C THR A 122 10.28 -7.84 -4.21
N SER A 123 10.61 -8.30 -5.43
CA SER A 123 12.00 -8.52 -5.86
C SER A 123 12.84 -7.23 -5.88
N ASN A 124 12.18 -6.07 -5.89
CA ASN A 124 12.79 -4.75 -5.77
C ASN A 124 12.75 -4.18 -4.34
N GLY A 125 12.42 -5.00 -3.35
CA GLY A 125 12.50 -4.65 -1.93
C GLY A 125 11.25 -3.96 -1.37
N ALA A 126 10.17 -3.87 -2.14
CA ALA A 126 8.88 -3.43 -1.61
C ALA A 126 8.16 -4.57 -0.88
N MET A 127 7.22 -4.22 -0.01
CA MET A 127 6.29 -5.17 0.62
C MET A 127 4.88 -4.98 0.05
N ILE A 128 4.11 -6.05 -0.05
CA ILE A 128 2.72 -6.03 -0.50
C ILE A 128 1.81 -5.90 0.72
N GLU A 129 1.00 -4.86 0.77
CA GLU A 129 -0.05 -4.75 1.78
C GLU A 129 -1.31 -5.50 1.34
N ILE A 130 -1.89 -6.29 2.23
CA ILE A 130 -3.23 -6.87 2.09
C ILE A 130 -4.02 -6.55 3.36
N CYS A 131 -5.17 -5.90 3.21
CA CYS A 131 -5.97 -5.38 4.31
C CYS A 131 -7.20 -6.26 4.55
N PHE A 132 -7.56 -6.48 5.82
CA PHE A 132 -8.75 -7.26 6.17
C PHE A 132 -10.05 -6.71 5.54
N LEU A 133 -10.20 -5.39 5.36
CA LEU A 133 -11.37 -4.82 4.69
C LEU A 133 -11.63 -5.46 3.31
N GLN A 134 -10.57 -5.84 2.59
CA GLN A 134 -10.67 -6.48 1.28
C GLN A 134 -11.28 -7.89 1.36
N PHE A 135 -11.18 -8.55 2.52
CA PHE A 135 -11.73 -9.89 2.74
C PHE A 135 -13.26 -9.83 2.72
N GLN A 136 -13.82 -8.68 3.11
CA GLN A 136 -15.25 -8.42 3.19
C GLN A 136 -15.81 -7.81 1.90
N ALA A 137 -14.95 -7.49 0.93
CA ALA A 137 -15.35 -6.84 -0.31
C ALA A 137 -15.97 -7.82 -1.33
N GLY A 138 -16.46 -7.27 -2.43
CA GLY A 138 -17.06 -8.03 -3.53
C GLY A 138 -18.59 -8.00 -3.53
N PRO A 139 -19.25 -8.67 -4.49
CA PRO A 139 -20.68 -8.50 -4.76
C PRO A 139 -21.61 -8.78 -3.56
N ASN A 140 -21.16 -9.61 -2.63
CA ASN A 140 -21.91 -10.00 -1.42
C ASN A 140 -21.43 -9.26 -0.16
N ALA A 141 -20.69 -8.14 -0.32
CA ALA A 141 -20.16 -7.38 0.79
C ALA A 141 -21.30 -6.84 1.69
N PRO A 142 -21.09 -6.78 3.01
CA PRO A 142 -22.12 -6.30 3.95
C PRO A 142 -22.39 -4.80 3.82
N LEU A 143 -21.43 -4.03 3.28
CA LEU A 143 -21.54 -2.59 3.11
C LEU A 143 -21.53 -2.24 1.62
N ALA A 144 -22.49 -1.41 1.18
CA ALA A 144 -22.69 -1.09 -0.22
C ALA A 144 -21.44 -0.55 -0.92
N PHE A 145 -20.64 0.29 -0.24
CA PHE A 145 -19.43 0.88 -0.82
C PHE A 145 -18.32 -0.14 -1.11
N LEU A 146 -18.38 -1.35 -0.53
CA LEU A 146 -17.44 -2.44 -0.76
C LEU A 146 -17.83 -3.35 -1.94
N THR A 147 -19.06 -3.24 -2.43
CA THR A 147 -19.59 -4.17 -3.44
C THR A 147 -18.89 -4.07 -4.81
N HIS A 148 -18.30 -2.90 -5.11
CA HIS A 148 -17.60 -2.62 -6.36
C HIS A 148 -16.09 -2.92 -6.30
N TRP A 149 -15.58 -3.38 -5.16
CA TRP A 149 -14.18 -3.73 -4.97
C TRP A 149 -13.94 -5.22 -5.22
N THR A 150 -12.78 -5.56 -5.77
CA THR A 150 -12.37 -6.96 -5.90
C THR A 150 -12.04 -7.53 -4.53
N GLN A 151 -12.66 -8.68 -4.20
CA GLN A 151 -12.39 -9.38 -2.95
C GLN A 151 -11.00 -10.00 -2.97
N ILE A 152 -10.17 -9.61 -2.00
CA ILE A 152 -8.86 -10.22 -1.72
C ILE A 152 -8.92 -10.71 -0.27
N ASN A 153 -8.68 -12.00 -0.06
CA ASN A 153 -8.92 -12.67 1.22
C ASN A 153 -7.74 -13.57 1.65
N ALA A 154 -7.90 -14.32 2.73
CA ALA A 154 -6.86 -15.18 3.29
C ALA A 154 -6.23 -16.16 2.27
N ARG A 155 -6.99 -16.65 1.27
CA ARG A 155 -6.44 -17.48 0.19
C ARG A 155 -5.39 -16.75 -0.64
N HIS A 156 -5.62 -15.47 -0.90
CA HIS A 156 -4.68 -14.61 -1.62
C HIS A 156 -3.45 -14.29 -0.76
N VAL A 157 -3.62 -14.17 0.57
CA VAL A 157 -2.49 -14.06 1.49
C VAL A 157 -1.63 -15.32 1.44
N ALA A 158 -2.25 -16.51 1.52
CA ALA A 158 -1.53 -17.78 1.45
C ALA A 158 -0.81 -17.94 0.10
N GLN A 159 -1.43 -17.52 -1.00
CA GLN A 159 -0.80 -17.48 -2.32
C GLN A 159 0.41 -16.52 -2.35
N ALA A 160 0.26 -15.29 -1.83
CA ALA A 160 1.35 -14.32 -1.75
C ALA A 160 2.54 -14.85 -0.93
N VAL A 161 2.27 -15.44 0.23
CA VAL A 161 3.29 -16.10 1.08
C VAL A 161 3.99 -17.22 0.31
N LYS A 162 3.25 -18.04 -0.43
CA LYS A 162 3.83 -19.10 -1.26
C LYS A 162 4.70 -18.57 -2.39
N GLU A 163 4.31 -17.47 -3.04
CA GLU A 163 4.98 -16.97 -4.24
C GLU A 163 6.22 -16.11 -3.96
N PHE A 164 6.22 -15.34 -2.88
CA PHE A 164 7.30 -14.40 -2.56
C PHE A 164 7.60 -14.23 -1.05
N GLY A 165 7.05 -15.11 -0.21
CA GLY A 165 7.39 -15.23 1.21
C GLY A 165 6.69 -14.24 2.13
N ALA A 166 6.44 -14.66 3.37
CA ALA A 166 5.82 -13.82 4.40
C ALA A 166 6.63 -12.55 4.72
N GLY A 167 7.95 -12.57 4.54
CA GLY A 167 8.83 -11.40 4.72
C GLY A 167 8.58 -10.25 3.72
N SER A 168 7.78 -10.47 2.69
CA SER A 168 7.44 -9.48 1.67
C SER A 168 5.96 -9.07 1.72
N VAL A 169 5.22 -9.50 2.75
CA VAL A 169 3.78 -9.23 2.91
C VAL A 169 3.54 -8.47 4.21
N VAL A 170 2.68 -7.45 4.18
CA VAL A 170 2.11 -6.82 5.35
C VAL A 170 0.62 -7.10 5.36
N VAL A 171 0.12 -7.61 6.49
CA VAL A 171 -1.33 -7.75 6.70
C VAL A 171 -1.79 -6.68 7.68
N SER A 172 -2.65 -5.79 7.21
CA SER A 172 -3.26 -4.70 7.98
C SER A 172 -4.79 -4.81 7.92
N THR A 173 -5.53 -3.80 8.39
CA THR A 173 -7.00 -3.88 8.42
C THR A 173 -7.68 -2.96 7.41
N ASP A 174 -7.17 -1.73 7.23
CA ASP A 174 -7.87 -0.64 6.53
C ASP A 174 -9.29 -0.37 7.09
N LEU A 175 -9.50 -0.74 8.35
CA LEU A 175 -10.74 -0.50 9.09
C LEU A 175 -10.70 0.87 9.81
N GLY A 176 -11.87 1.31 10.30
CA GLY A 176 -12.05 2.61 10.95
C GLY A 176 -13.26 3.38 10.42
N GLN A 177 -13.90 2.87 9.36
CA GLN A 177 -15.16 3.40 8.86
C GLN A 177 -16.31 3.03 9.80
N SER A 178 -17.29 3.91 9.92
CA SER A 178 -18.54 3.61 10.63
C SER A 178 -19.24 2.40 10.00
N ALA A 179 -19.91 1.60 10.82
CA ALA A 179 -20.60 0.34 10.47
C ALA A 179 -19.71 -0.89 10.18
N ASN A 180 -18.38 -0.73 10.06
CA ASN A 180 -17.46 -1.86 10.08
C ASN A 180 -17.19 -2.33 11.52
N ILE A 181 -16.71 -3.56 11.67
CA ILE A 181 -16.16 -4.05 12.94
C ILE A 181 -14.94 -3.22 13.35
N THR A 182 -14.58 -3.26 14.64
CA THR A 182 -13.42 -2.52 15.13
C THR A 182 -12.13 -3.11 14.56
N HIS A 183 -11.08 -2.29 14.43
CA HIS A 183 -9.81 -2.76 13.89
C HIS A 183 -9.14 -3.88 14.72
N PRO A 184 -9.23 -3.94 16.07
CA PRO A 184 -8.73 -5.08 16.82
C PRO A 184 -9.52 -6.36 16.53
N ASP A 185 -10.86 -6.30 16.49
CA ASP A 185 -11.68 -7.47 16.13
C ASP A 185 -11.36 -7.96 14.72
N GLY A 186 -11.14 -7.04 13.77
CA GLY A 186 -10.74 -7.37 12.41
C GLY A 186 -9.39 -8.07 12.33
N ILE A 187 -8.43 -7.74 13.19
CA ILE A 187 -7.16 -8.47 13.30
C ILE A 187 -7.40 -9.92 13.73
N GLU A 188 -8.23 -10.14 14.76
CA GLU A 188 -8.53 -11.51 15.23
C GLU A 188 -9.19 -12.35 14.12
N VAL A 189 -10.15 -11.78 13.39
CA VAL A 189 -10.82 -12.47 12.29
C VAL A 189 -9.84 -12.74 11.14
N ALA A 190 -8.97 -11.79 10.80
CA ALA A 190 -7.95 -11.97 9.77
C ALA A 190 -6.98 -13.11 10.13
N ILE A 191 -6.49 -13.15 11.37
CA ILE A 191 -5.61 -14.21 11.89
C ILE A 191 -6.31 -15.56 11.81
N ALA A 192 -7.55 -15.66 12.29
CA ALA A 192 -8.31 -16.91 12.24
C ALA A 192 -8.53 -17.40 10.80
N ALA A 193 -8.81 -16.48 9.86
CA ALA A 193 -8.95 -16.81 8.45
C ALA A 193 -7.62 -17.30 7.83
N MET A 194 -6.50 -16.63 8.13
CA MET A 194 -5.17 -17.02 7.65
C MET A 194 -4.74 -18.39 8.18
N LYS A 195 -5.02 -18.69 9.46
CA LYS A 195 -4.75 -20.02 10.05
C LYS A 195 -5.52 -21.13 9.35
N LYS A 196 -6.78 -20.88 8.96
CA LYS A 196 -7.59 -21.86 8.20
C LYS A 196 -7.01 -22.17 6.82
N GLU A 197 -6.29 -21.22 6.21
CA GLU A 197 -5.57 -21.41 4.95
C GLU A 197 -4.16 -22.02 5.16
N GLY A 198 -3.83 -22.42 6.39
CA GLY A 198 -2.57 -23.11 6.71
C GLY A 198 -1.36 -22.20 6.91
N ILE A 199 -1.56 -20.88 7.04
CA ILE A 199 -0.45 -19.96 7.34
C ILE A 199 -0.01 -20.15 8.79
N SER A 200 1.30 -20.29 8.99
CA SER A 200 1.88 -20.55 10.31
C SER A 200 1.81 -19.33 11.23
N ASP A 201 1.82 -19.55 12.55
CA ASP A 201 1.89 -18.46 13.53
C ASP A 201 3.13 -17.57 13.33
N GLY A 202 4.26 -18.17 12.93
CA GLY A 202 5.50 -17.43 12.65
C GLY A 202 5.40 -16.53 11.42
N ASP A 203 4.71 -16.97 10.37
CA ASP A 203 4.46 -16.15 9.19
C ASP A 203 3.45 -15.03 9.49
N ILE A 204 2.40 -15.32 10.27
CA ILE A 204 1.43 -14.32 10.73
C ILE A 204 2.14 -13.23 11.54
N ASP A 205 2.96 -13.63 12.51
CA ASP A 205 3.78 -12.72 13.32
C ASP A 205 4.72 -11.86 12.44
N THR A 206 5.29 -12.47 11.41
CA THR A 206 6.14 -11.77 10.44
C THR A 206 5.36 -10.71 9.68
N MET A 207 4.20 -11.06 9.12
CA MET A 207 3.40 -10.15 8.28
C MET A 207 2.71 -9.04 9.05
N MET A 208 2.29 -9.29 10.30
CA MET A 208 1.46 -8.36 11.08
C MET A 208 2.24 -7.52 12.09
N ARG A 209 3.43 -7.97 12.52
CA ARG A 209 4.24 -7.28 13.54
C ARG A 209 5.64 -6.93 13.03
N LYS A 210 6.43 -7.93 12.62
CA LYS A 210 7.84 -7.72 12.28
C LYS A 210 8.04 -6.87 11.02
N ASN A 211 7.26 -7.11 9.97
CA ASN A 211 7.37 -6.37 8.72
C ASN A 211 6.95 -4.90 8.89
N PRO A 212 5.79 -4.56 9.50
CA PRO A 212 5.46 -3.18 9.83
C PRO A 212 6.50 -2.49 10.72
N ALA A 213 7.02 -3.19 11.74
CA ALA A 213 8.05 -2.65 12.62
C ALA A 213 9.35 -2.34 11.84
N LYS A 214 9.78 -3.26 10.96
CA LYS A 214 10.92 -3.05 10.06
C LYS A 214 10.72 -1.84 9.15
N LEU A 215 9.54 -1.68 8.54
CA LEU A 215 9.24 -0.52 7.70
C LEU A 215 9.37 0.79 8.49
N LEU A 216 8.89 0.81 9.74
CA LEU A 216 8.94 1.99 10.60
C LEU A 216 10.30 2.21 11.28
N GLY A 217 11.23 1.26 11.18
CA GLY A 217 12.53 1.32 11.85
C GLY A 217 12.44 1.23 13.38
N ILE A 218 11.49 0.45 13.89
CA ILE A 218 11.29 0.22 15.34
C ILE A 218 11.49 -1.25 15.67
N ASP A 219 11.71 -1.56 16.95
CA ASP A 219 11.78 -2.94 17.42
C ASP A 219 10.40 -3.59 17.31
N GLY A 220 10.39 -4.76 16.67
CA GLY A 220 9.19 -5.52 16.31
C GLY A 220 8.84 -6.57 17.32
#